data_AF-A0A0L1L311-F1
#
_entry.id   AF-A0A0L1L311-F1
#
_cell.length_a   1.000
_cell.length_b   1.000
_cell.length_c   1.000
_cell.angle_alpha   90.00
_cell.angle_beta   90.00
_cell.angle_gamma   90.00
#
_symmetry.space_group_name_H-M   'P 1'
#
loop_
_entity.id
_entity.type
_entity.pdbx_description
1 polymer ?
#
loop_
_entity_poly.entity_id
_entity_poly.type
_entity_poly.pdbx_seq_one_letter_code
_entity_poly.pdbx_strand_id
1 'polypeptide(L)'
;MKKLTLDDLKKFRDHLRIPVTDEQLEKDPYQPPYYHPGNDAPEIKYLHERRAALGGSVPERRSKHAEITLPEDKTYEVAKRGSGKQQAATTMAFVRLLKDLMRDKGFGKHIAPIIPDEARTFGMDAFFPTAKIYNPKG
;
A
#
# COMPACT_ATOMS: atom_id res chain seq x y z
N MET A 1 22.61 -17.58 9.41
CA MET A 1 22.17 -17.79 10.81
C MET A 1 22.88 -19.04 11.31
N LYS A 2 23.68 -18.96 12.37
CA LYS A 2 24.42 -20.11 12.92
C LYS A 2 23.37 -21.14 13.38
N LYS A 3 23.50 -22.42 12.99
CA LYS A 3 22.55 -23.47 13.41
C LYS A 3 22.54 -23.52 14.95
N LEU A 4 21.37 -23.41 15.56
CA LEU A 4 21.21 -23.67 16.99
C LEU A 4 21.53 -25.14 17.23
N THR A 5 22.35 -25.45 18.23
CA THR A 5 22.59 -26.82 18.64
C THR A 5 21.39 -27.33 19.46
N LEU A 6 21.28 -28.65 19.65
CA LEU A 6 20.24 -29.24 20.49
C LEU A 6 20.27 -28.67 21.92
N ASP A 7 21.46 -28.47 22.48
CA ASP A 7 21.63 -27.86 23.81
C ASP A 7 21.16 -26.40 23.83
N ASP A 8 21.38 -25.64 22.76
CA ASP A 8 20.87 -24.28 22.64
C ASP A 8 19.33 -24.27 22.60
N LEU A 9 18.70 -25.23 21.90
CA LEU A 9 17.25 -25.38 21.84
C LEU A 9 16.65 -25.73 23.21
N LYS A 10 17.26 -26.67 23.94
CA LYS A 10 16.83 -27.04 25.31
C LYS A 10 16.93 -25.83 26.25
N LYS A 11 18.07 -25.12 26.25
CA LYS A 11 18.26 -23.89 27.03
C LYS A 11 17.25 -22.80 26.66
N PHE A 12 16.96 -22.63 25.37
CA PHE A 12 16.00 -21.62 24.89
C PHE A 12 14.58 -21.93 25.33
N ARG A 13 14.14 -23.19 25.19
CA ARG A 13 12.85 -23.67 25.72
C ARG A 13 12.75 -23.41 27.22
N ASP A 14 13.76 -23.78 27.99
CA ASP A 14 13.75 -23.64 29.45
C ASP A 14 13.70 -22.16 29.86
N HIS A 15 14.45 -21.30 29.15
CA HIS A 15 14.44 -19.85 29.36
C HIS A 15 13.05 -19.25 29.11
N LEU A 16 12.38 -19.67 28.04
CA LEU A 16 11.02 -19.24 27.70
C LEU A 16 9.92 -19.99 28.47
N ARG A 17 10.29 -20.98 29.29
CA ARG A 17 9.38 -21.85 30.06
C ARG A 17 8.33 -22.53 29.18
N ILE A 18 8.73 -22.97 27.98
CA ILE A 18 7.85 -23.64 27.03
C ILE A 18 7.73 -25.14 27.41
N PRO A 19 6.51 -25.68 27.57
CA PRO A 19 6.30 -27.08 28.00
C PRO A 19 6.47 -28.07 26.84
N VAL A 20 7.66 -28.10 26.24
CA VAL A 20 8.07 -29.07 25.21
C VAL A 20 9.08 -30.05 25.81
N THR A 21 8.88 -31.34 25.65
CA THR A 21 9.76 -32.35 26.26
C THR A 21 11.11 -32.44 25.55
N ASP A 22 12.13 -32.99 26.23
CA ASP A 22 13.43 -33.27 25.61
C ASP A 22 13.30 -34.20 24.41
N GLU A 23 12.49 -35.26 24.53
CA GLU A 23 12.21 -36.21 23.45
C GLU A 23 11.64 -35.52 22.20
N GLN A 24 10.79 -34.50 22.37
CA GLN A 24 10.23 -33.73 21.26
C GLN A 24 11.28 -32.90 20.52
N LEU A 25 12.30 -32.39 21.24
CA LEU A 25 13.41 -31.65 20.63
C LEU A 25 14.47 -32.58 20.03
N GLU A 26 14.67 -33.76 20.61
CA GLU A 26 15.63 -34.77 20.16
C GLU A 26 15.18 -35.49 18.89
N LYS A 27 13.86 -35.68 18.72
CA LYS A 27 13.28 -36.37 17.56
C LYS A 27 13.63 -35.69 16.23
N ASP A 28 13.57 -34.36 16.19
CA ASP A 28 13.99 -33.57 15.03
C ASP A 28 14.56 -32.19 15.46
N PRO A 29 15.88 -32.11 15.72
CA PRO A 29 16.52 -30.87 16.14
C PRO A 29 16.49 -29.76 15.07
N TYR A 30 16.21 -30.11 13.80
CA TYR A 30 16.10 -29.13 12.71
C TYR A 30 14.69 -28.57 12.55
N GLN A 31 13.70 -29.23 13.16
CA GLN A 31 12.30 -28.84 13.12
C GLN A 31 11.67 -28.92 14.52
N PRO A 32 12.08 -28.05 15.47
CA PRO A 32 11.46 -28.00 16.79
C PRO A 32 9.96 -27.68 16.66
N PRO A 33 9.10 -28.24 17.54
CA PRO A 33 7.66 -28.06 17.44
C PRO A 33 7.25 -26.62 17.72
N TYR A 34 6.21 -26.15 17.03
CA TYR A 34 5.53 -24.92 17.39
C TYR A 34 4.77 -25.09 18.71
N TYR A 35 4.84 -24.07 19.56
CA TYR A 35 4.08 -24.02 20.80
C TYR A 35 2.93 -23.03 20.70
N HIS A 36 1.74 -23.48 21.10
CA HIS A 36 0.57 -22.64 21.30
C HIS A 36 -0.08 -23.04 22.63
N PRO A 37 -0.20 -22.13 23.62
CA PRO A 37 -0.70 -22.46 24.96
C PRO A 37 -2.20 -22.82 25.00
N GLY A 38 -2.90 -22.61 23.88
CA GLY A 38 -4.33 -22.87 23.71
C GLY A 38 -5.12 -21.57 23.58
N ASN A 39 -6.25 -21.62 22.88
CA ASN A 39 -7.08 -20.42 22.65
C ASN A 39 -7.65 -19.83 23.94
N ASP A 40 -7.79 -20.66 24.98
CA ASP A 40 -8.33 -20.26 26.27
C ASP A 40 -7.30 -19.67 27.24
N ALA A 41 -6.01 -19.73 26.89
CA ALA A 41 -4.93 -19.22 27.73
C ALA A 41 -5.06 -17.70 27.94
N PRO A 42 -4.79 -17.18 29.15
CA PRO A 42 -4.99 -15.76 29.47
C PRO A 42 -4.16 -14.84 28.56
N GLU A 43 -2.95 -15.25 28.18
CA GLU A 43 -2.08 -14.53 27.25
C GLU A 43 -2.66 -14.44 25.83
N ILE A 44 -3.32 -15.49 25.33
CA ILE A 44 -3.95 -15.50 24.00
C ILE A 44 -5.21 -14.64 24.01
N LYS A 45 -6.03 -14.73 25.06
CA LYS A 45 -7.19 -13.84 25.25
C LYS A 45 -6.77 -12.38 25.28
N TYR A 46 -5.78 -12.05 26.10
CA TYR A 46 -5.24 -10.69 26.18
C TYR A 46 -4.72 -10.20 24.83
N LEU A 47 -3.97 -11.03 24.09
CA LEU A 47 -3.46 -10.70 22.76
C LEU A 47 -4.60 -10.36 21.79
N HIS A 48 -5.64 -11.20 21.72
CA HIS A 48 -6.79 -10.97 20.85
C HIS A 48 -7.58 -9.73 21.25
N GLU A 49 -7.82 -9.50 22.54
CA GLU A 49 -8.50 -8.31 23.05
C GLU A 49 -7.75 -7.02 22.67
N ARG A 50 -6.41 -7.00 22.83
CA ARG A 50 -5.61 -5.84 22.43
C ARG A 50 -5.68 -5.60 20.93
N ARG A 51 -5.64 -6.66 20.11
CA ARG A 51 -5.79 -6.52 18.65
C ARG A 51 -7.17 -6.00 18.27
N ALA A 52 -8.23 -6.50 18.88
CA ALA A 52 -9.59 -6.04 18.66
C ALA A 52 -9.74 -4.55 19.01
N ALA A 53 -9.21 -4.12 20.16
CA ALA A 53 -9.22 -2.72 20.59
C ALA A 53 -8.41 -1.79 19.66
N LEU A 54 -7.44 -2.34 18.91
CA LEU A 54 -6.59 -1.61 17.95
C LEU A 54 -7.06 -1.75 16.49
N GLY A 55 -8.30 -2.20 16.26
CA GLY A 55 -8.89 -2.25 14.92
C GLY A 55 -8.60 -3.52 14.11
N GLY A 56 -8.27 -4.64 14.77
CA GLY A 56 -8.07 -5.95 14.14
C GLY A 56 -6.61 -6.38 14.10
N SER A 57 -6.22 -7.35 13.28
CA SER A 57 -4.83 -7.82 13.15
C SER A 57 -4.08 -7.09 12.04
N VAL A 58 -2.75 -6.92 12.20
CA VAL A 58 -1.87 -6.36 11.16
C VAL A 58 -0.59 -7.22 11.03
N PRO A 59 0.01 -7.34 9.84
CA PRO A 59 -0.39 -6.70 8.58
C PRO A 59 -1.64 -7.35 7.93
N GLU A 60 -2.44 -6.54 7.24
CA GLU A 60 -3.60 -6.97 6.44
C GLU A 60 -3.50 -6.36 5.03
N ARG A 61 -3.85 -7.12 3.99
CA ARG A 61 -4.01 -6.61 2.63
C ARG A 61 -5.46 -6.79 2.17
N ARG A 62 -6.13 -5.68 1.90
CA ARG A 62 -7.52 -5.67 1.40
C ARG A 62 -7.53 -5.77 -0.13
N SER A 63 -8.37 -6.65 -0.66
CA SER A 63 -8.57 -6.83 -2.12
C SER A 63 -9.76 -6.03 -2.67
N LYS A 64 -10.78 -5.80 -1.83
CA LYS A 64 -11.95 -4.98 -2.17
C LYS A 64 -11.60 -3.50 -2.05
N HIS A 65 -11.97 -2.71 -3.05
CA HIS A 65 -11.79 -1.26 -3.11
C HIS A 65 -13.13 -0.58 -3.40
N ALA A 66 -13.21 0.72 -3.10
CA ALA A 66 -14.37 1.51 -3.50
C ALA A 66 -14.38 1.66 -5.03
N GLU A 67 -15.55 1.47 -5.65
CA GLU A 67 -15.72 1.69 -7.08
C GLU A 67 -15.50 3.18 -7.43
N ILE A 68 -14.89 3.42 -8.58
CA ILE A 68 -14.62 4.76 -9.10
C ILE A 68 -15.43 4.95 -10.37
N THR A 69 -16.27 5.99 -10.40
CA THR A 69 -16.98 6.40 -11.61
C THR A 69 -16.00 7.06 -12.58
N LEU A 70 -15.95 6.55 -13.80
CA LEU A 70 -15.10 7.12 -14.86
C LEU A 70 -15.77 8.35 -15.49
N PRO A 71 -14.98 9.31 -16.02
CA PRO A 71 -15.52 10.43 -16.77
C PRO A 71 -16.35 9.97 -17.98
N GLU A 72 -17.36 10.76 -18.34
CA GLU A 72 -18.16 10.52 -19.53
C GLU A 72 -17.37 10.75 -20.83
N ASP A 73 -17.84 10.18 -21.94
CA ASP A 73 -17.21 10.29 -23.27
C ASP A 73 -16.94 11.74 -23.70
N LYS A 74 -17.79 12.67 -23.26
CA LYS A 74 -17.67 14.11 -23.53
C LYS A 74 -16.34 14.69 -23.04
N THR A 75 -15.82 14.20 -21.91
CA THR A 75 -14.53 14.63 -21.34
C THR A 75 -13.36 14.30 -22.26
N TYR A 76 -13.52 13.32 -23.16
CA TYR A 76 -12.49 12.86 -24.08
C TYR A 76 -12.61 13.45 -25.50
N GLU A 77 -13.70 14.14 -25.83
CA GLU A 77 -14.00 14.55 -27.22
C GLU A 77 -12.90 15.41 -27.84
N VAL A 78 -12.37 16.38 -27.08
CA VAL A 78 -11.31 17.29 -27.57
C VAL A 78 -10.05 16.51 -27.91
N ALA A 79 -9.66 15.56 -27.06
CA ALA A 79 -8.51 14.70 -27.30
C ALA A 79 -8.74 13.76 -28.48
N LYS A 80 -9.93 13.14 -28.57
CA LYS A 80 -10.33 12.24 -29.67
C LYS A 80 -10.32 12.94 -31.04
N ARG A 81 -10.65 14.24 -31.10
CA ARG A 81 -10.61 15.03 -32.35
C ARG A 81 -9.19 15.17 -32.93
N GLY A 82 -8.15 14.95 -32.12
CA GLY A 82 -6.76 15.07 -32.53
C GLY A 82 -6.29 16.52 -32.70
N SER A 83 -5.09 16.70 -33.25
CA SER A 83 -4.46 18.03 -33.38
C SER A 83 -4.97 18.84 -34.58
N GLY A 84 -5.84 18.24 -35.42
CA GLY A 84 -6.40 18.88 -36.60
C GLY A 84 -5.32 19.32 -37.58
N LYS A 85 -5.30 20.63 -37.91
CA LYS A 85 -4.33 21.22 -38.84
C LYS A 85 -3.02 21.66 -38.17
N GLN A 86 -2.97 21.67 -36.84
CA GLN A 86 -1.79 22.09 -36.08
C GLN A 86 -0.98 20.85 -35.70
N GLN A 87 0.33 20.94 -35.81
CA GLN A 87 1.20 19.92 -35.24
C GLN A 87 1.21 20.06 -33.72
N ALA A 88 1.12 18.95 -33.01
CA ALA A 88 1.21 18.91 -31.56
C ALA A 88 2.03 17.69 -31.15
N ALA A 89 2.93 17.88 -30.20
CA ALA A 89 3.60 16.76 -29.54
C ALA A 89 2.58 15.96 -28.72
N THR A 90 2.80 14.66 -28.57
CA THR A 90 1.96 13.78 -27.74
C THR A 90 1.89 14.25 -26.29
N THR A 91 2.96 14.85 -25.75
CA THR A 91 2.96 15.48 -24.42
C THR A 91 1.95 16.62 -24.32
N MET A 92 1.83 17.47 -25.36
CA MET A 92 0.84 18.55 -25.37
C MET A 92 -0.58 18.00 -25.43
N ALA A 93 -0.81 16.93 -26.21
CA ALA A 93 -2.10 16.24 -26.26
C ALA A 93 -2.46 15.61 -24.91
N PHE A 94 -1.49 14.97 -24.25
CA PHE A 94 -1.64 14.40 -22.91
C PHE A 94 -1.98 15.46 -21.86
N VAL A 95 -1.25 16.58 -21.83
CA VAL A 95 -1.51 17.70 -20.89
C VAL A 95 -2.91 18.26 -21.07
N ARG A 96 -3.39 18.40 -22.31
CA ARG A 96 -4.77 18.85 -22.58
C ARG A 96 -5.81 17.86 -22.05
N LEU A 97 -5.63 16.57 -22.34
CA LEU A 97 -6.53 15.53 -21.82
C LEU A 97 -6.52 15.49 -20.30
N LEU A 98 -5.33 15.52 -19.69
CA LEU A 98 -5.16 15.50 -18.24
C LEU A 98 -5.87 16.69 -17.58
N LYS A 99 -5.82 17.88 -18.19
CA LYS A 99 -6.56 19.06 -17.73
C LYS A 99 -8.07 18.81 -17.68
N ASP A 100 -8.63 18.19 -18.71
CA ASP A 100 -10.07 17.92 -18.78
C ASP A 100 -10.48 16.83 -17.77
N LEU A 101 -9.66 15.78 -17.61
CA LEU A 101 -9.85 14.75 -16.58
C LEU A 101 -9.78 15.32 -15.15
N MET A 102 -8.84 16.24 -14.87
CA MET A 102 -8.72 16.90 -13.57
C MET A 102 -9.89 17.85 -13.27
N ARG A 103 -10.61 18.33 -14.29
CA ARG A 103 -11.79 19.19 -14.13
C ARG A 103 -13.08 18.40 -13.94
N ASP A 104 -13.08 17.12 -14.25
CA ASP A 104 -14.22 16.24 -13.99
C ASP A 104 -14.52 16.16 -12.49
N LYS A 105 -15.77 16.43 -12.10
CA LYS A 105 -16.16 16.53 -10.69
C LYS A 105 -16.16 15.18 -9.97
N GLY A 106 -16.42 14.09 -10.68
CA GLY A 106 -16.47 12.74 -10.13
C GLY A 106 -15.09 12.11 -10.01
N PHE A 107 -14.21 12.40 -10.97
CA PHE A 107 -12.94 11.72 -11.15
C PHE A 107 -11.70 12.56 -10.80
N GLY A 108 -11.72 13.88 -11.05
CA GLY A 108 -10.53 14.73 -11.00
C GLY A 108 -9.80 14.72 -9.65
N LYS A 109 -10.55 14.57 -8.54
CA LYS A 109 -10.00 14.46 -7.17
C LYS A 109 -9.13 13.22 -6.94
N HIS A 110 -9.20 12.22 -7.82
CA HIS A 110 -8.40 10.99 -7.76
C HIS A 110 -7.08 11.10 -8.54
N ILE A 111 -6.86 12.21 -9.25
CA ILE A 111 -5.64 12.43 -10.02
C ILE A 111 -4.65 13.25 -9.19
N ALA A 112 -3.45 12.70 -8.99
CA ALA A 112 -2.34 13.38 -8.34
C ALA A 112 -1.16 13.50 -9.32
N PRO A 113 -1.03 14.63 -10.04
CA PRO A 113 0.11 14.84 -10.94
C PRO A 113 1.40 15.00 -10.12
N ILE A 114 2.45 14.29 -10.53
CA ILE A 114 3.78 14.36 -9.91
C ILE A 114 4.77 14.79 -11.00
N ILE A 115 5.58 15.81 -10.70
CA ILE A 115 6.51 16.41 -11.66
C ILE A 115 7.86 16.59 -10.97
N PRO A 116 8.98 16.20 -11.63
CA PRO A 116 10.32 16.44 -11.12
C PRO A 116 10.80 17.84 -11.55
N ASP A 117 10.32 18.90 -10.88
CA ASP A 117 10.66 20.34 -11.07
C ASP A 117 10.35 20.95 -12.45
N GLU A 118 10.70 20.25 -13.53
CA GLU A 118 10.65 20.60 -14.95
C GLU A 118 9.22 20.70 -15.54
N ALA A 119 8.30 21.37 -14.86
CA ALA A 119 6.90 21.48 -15.29
C ALA A 119 6.73 22.23 -16.62
N ARG A 120 7.56 23.25 -16.89
CA ARG A 120 7.50 24.02 -18.14
C ARG A 120 7.91 23.17 -19.34
N THR A 121 8.92 22.32 -19.16
CA THR A 121 9.41 21.41 -20.21
C THR A 121 8.30 20.47 -20.71
N PHE A 122 7.41 20.07 -19.81
CA PHE A 122 6.26 19.23 -20.15
C PHE A 122 4.96 20.02 -20.41
N GLY A 123 4.96 21.35 -20.30
CA GLY A 123 3.76 22.19 -20.44
C GLY A 123 2.74 22.04 -19.31
N MET A 124 3.15 21.50 -18.16
CA MET A 124 2.29 21.27 -16.99
C MET A 124 2.17 22.51 -16.10
N ASP A 125 3.03 23.52 -16.30
CA ASP A 125 2.91 24.85 -15.68
C ASP A 125 1.56 25.52 -16.00
N ALA A 126 0.94 25.16 -17.11
CA ALA A 126 -0.42 25.57 -17.48
C ALA A 126 -1.49 25.20 -16.43
N PHE A 127 -1.21 24.25 -15.53
CA PHE A 127 -2.13 23.85 -14.47
C PHE A 127 -2.04 24.75 -13.24
N PHE A 128 -0.89 25.37 -12.98
CA PHE A 128 -0.58 26.09 -11.73
C PHE A 128 -1.62 27.15 -11.35
N PRO A 129 -2.17 27.97 -12.27
CA PRO A 129 -3.17 28.97 -11.91
C PRO A 129 -4.47 28.37 -11.36
N THR A 130 -4.78 27.12 -11.74
CA THR A 130 -6.06 26.46 -11.41
C THR A 130 -5.91 25.39 -10.35
N ALA A 131 -4.97 24.46 -10.53
CA ALA A 131 -4.74 23.33 -9.63
C ALA A 131 -3.78 23.66 -8.48
N LYS A 132 -3.00 24.75 -8.61
CA LYS A 132 -1.94 25.15 -7.67
C LYS A 132 -0.89 24.05 -7.50
N ILE A 133 0.07 24.30 -6.62
CA ILE A 133 1.11 23.34 -6.21
C ILE A 133 0.88 23.04 -4.73
N TYR A 134 0.93 21.77 -4.33
CA TYR A 134 0.84 21.39 -2.93
C TYR A 134 2.11 21.85 -2.19
N ASN A 135 1.96 22.89 -1.36
CA ASN A 135 2.98 23.32 -0.41
C ASN A 135 2.34 23.51 0.97
N PRO A 136 2.49 22.55 1.90
CA PRO A 136 1.85 22.65 3.22
C PRO A 136 2.44 23.76 4.10
N LYS A 137 3.57 24.37 3.72
CA LYS A 137 4.26 25.40 4.51
C LYS A 137 4.13 26.83 3.97
N GLY A 138 3.48 27.02 2.81
CA GLY A 138 3.42 28.31 2.12
C GLY A 138 4.56 28.47 1.13
#